data_AF-A0A931Z5Q9-F1
#
_entry.id   AF-A0A931Z5Q9-F1
#
_cell.length_a   1.000
_cell.length_b   1.000
_cell.length_c   1.000
_cell.angle_alpha   90.00
_cell.angle_beta   90.00
_cell.angle_gamma   90.00
#
_symmetry.space_group_name_H-M   'P 1'
#
loop_
_entity.id
_entity.type
_entity.pdbx_description
1 polymer ?
#
loop_
_entity_poly.entity_id
_entity_poly.type
_entity_poly.pdbx_seq_one_letter_code
_entity_poly.pdbx_strand_id
1 'polypeptide(L)'
;MRAAAEHYFADGSVGTACPPLQALLHVMRDGTWEGHGPADPAFRALFTREALLASDWYRARLEAQRAIDARLLTAQATYLENFLARPNYADVAARLDIRGRLARVRAAARTTREPGYLAKLTGTLGAEPAIAASLEKS
;
A
#
# COMPACT_ATOMS: atom_id res chain seq x y z
N MET A 1 5.98 26.25 -11.04
CA MET A 1 5.22 25.32 -10.17
C MET A 1 3.77 25.17 -10.61
N ARG A 2 3.06 26.25 -10.96
CA ARG A 2 1.65 26.21 -11.41
C ARG A 2 1.36 25.22 -12.54
N ALA A 3 2.10 25.30 -13.65
CA ALA A 3 1.93 24.41 -14.81
C ALA A 3 2.08 22.92 -14.46
N ALA A 4 2.93 22.57 -13.49
CA ALA A 4 3.07 21.20 -13.03
C ALA A 4 1.83 20.73 -12.26
N ALA A 5 1.24 21.58 -11.42
CA ALA A 5 0.01 21.26 -10.71
C ALA A 5 -1.20 21.12 -11.65
N GLU A 6 -1.28 21.95 -12.70
CA GLU A 6 -2.38 21.93 -13.68
C GLU A 6 -2.57 20.56 -14.33
N HIS A 7 -1.49 19.80 -14.58
CA HIS A 7 -1.60 18.45 -15.12
C HIS A 7 -2.44 17.51 -14.24
N TYR A 8 -2.24 17.56 -12.92
CA TYR A 8 -2.98 16.70 -11.97
C TYR A 8 -4.47 17.04 -11.88
N PHE A 9 -4.84 18.29 -12.16
CA PHE A 9 -6.24 18.69 -12.24
C PHE A 9 -6.85 18.36 -13.60
N ALA A 10 -6.07 18.50 -14.67
CA ALA A 10 -6.52 18.22 -16.03
C ALA A 10 -6.82 16.73 -16.24
N ASP A 11 -6.03 15.83 -15.65
CA ASP A 11 -6.22 14.38 -15.73
C ASP A 11 -7.05 13.80 -14.57
N GLY A 12 -7.47 14.62 -13.61
CA GLY A 12 -8.25 14.22 -12.43
C GLY A 12 -7.47 13.42 -11.38
N SER A 13 -6.16 13.20 -11.55
CA SER A 13 -5.32 12.44 -10.62
C SER A 13 -5.19 13.11 -9.25
N VAL A 14 -5.50 14.40 -9.13
CA VAL A 14 -5.64 15.10 -7.85
C VAL A 14 -6.60 14.36 -6.89
N GLY A 15 -7.66 13.73 -7.39
CA GLY A 15 -8.62 12.98 -6.58
C GLY A 15 -8.03 11.72 -5.92
N THR A 16 -6.88 11.24 -6.41
CA THR A 16 -6.17 10.06 -5.88
C THR A 16 -4.99 10.43 -4.99
N ALA A 17 -4.56 11.71 -4.99
CA ALA A 17 -3.48 12.17 -4.13
C ALA A 17 -3.88 12.11 -2.65
N CYS A 18 -2.91 11.87 -1.77
CA CYS A 18 -3.19 11.95 -0.33
C CYS A 18 -3.48 13.40 0.10
N PRO A 19 -4.20 13.62 1.21
CA PRO A 19 -4.67 14.95 1.60
C PRO A 19 -3.60 16.05 1.65
N PRO A 20 -2.39 15.82 2.20
CA PRO A 20 -1.33 16.84 2.19
C PRO A 20 -0.90 17.22 0.76
N LEU A 21 -0.82 16.25 -0.16
CA LEU A 21 -0.46 16.52 -1.55
C LEU A 21 -1.60 17.19 -2.32
N GLN A 22 -2.86 16.85 -2.06
CA GLN A 22 -4.01 17.57 -2.59
C GLN A 22 -3.96 19.06 -2.19
N ALA A 23 -3.75 19.33 -0.90
CA ALA A 23 -3.59 20.69 -0.40
C ALA A 23 -2.42 21.42 -1.08
N LEU A 24 -1.27 20.76 -1.25
CA LEU A 24 -0.13 21.34 -1.94
C LEU A 24 -0.42 21.66 -3.41
N LEU A 25 -1.10 20.77 -4.13
CA LEU A 25 -1.49 20.98 -5.53
C LEU A 25 -2.42 22.19 -5.67
N HIS A 26 -3.37 22.36 -4.74
CA HIS A 26 -4.20 23.56 -4.66
C HIS A 26 -3.38 24.83 -4.40
N VAL A 27 -2.48 24.82 -3.41
CA VAL A 27 -1.59 25.96 -3.15
C VAL A 27 -0.72 26.29 -4.38
N MET A 28 -0.22 25.28 -5.09
CA MET A 28 0.60 25.48 -6.30
C MET A 28 -0.19 26.09 -7.47
N ARG A 29 -1.48 25.73 -7.63
CA ARG A 29 -2.34 26.21 -8.72
C ARG A 29 -3.03 27.54 -8.41
N ASP A 30 -3.58 27.65 -7.20
CA ASP A 30 -4.51 28.69 -6.78
C ASP A 30 -3.88 29.67 -5.77
N GLY A 31 -2.65 29.39 -5.30
CA GLY A 31 -1.95 30.19 -4.29
C GLY A 31 -2.36 29.88 -2.85
N THR A 32 -3.53 29.26 -2.67
CA THR A 32 -4.09 28.88 -1.37
C THR A 32 -4.80 27.53 -1.44
N TRP A 33 -4.92 26.87 -0.29
CA TRP A 33 -5.80 25.72 -0.07
C TRP A 33 -6.72 26.08 1.09
N GLU A 34 -8.04 26.09 0.88
CA GLU A 34 -9.03 26.49 1.90
C GLU A 34 -8.77 27.89 2.51
N GLY A 35 -8.17 28.81 1.72
CA GLY A 35 -7.77 30.14 2.19
C GLY A 35 -6.43 30.17 2.93
N HIS A 36 -5.81 29.01 3.19
CA HIS A 36 -4.49 28.90 3.79
C HIS A 36 -3.38 28.97 2.74
N GLY A 37 -2.37 29.81 3.00
CA GLY A 37 -1.17 29.89 2.18
C GLY A 37 -0.10 28.86 2.58
N PRO A 38 1.03 28.79 1.84
CA PRO A 38 2.09 27.81 2.11
C PRO A 38 2.82 28.04 3.45
N ALA A 39 2.73 29.22 4.05
CA ALA A 39 3.34 29.52 5.34
C ALA A 39 2.37 29.29 6.52
N ASP A 40 1.10 28.97 6.24
CA ASP A 40 0.09 28.82 7.27
C ASP A 40 0.38 27.59 8.16
N PRO A 41 0.33 27.73 9.51
CA PRO A 41 0.52 26.61 10.42
C PRO A 41 -0.42 25.43 10.16
N ALA A 42 -1.68 25.67 9.77
CA ALA A 42 -2.65 24.61 9.48
C ALA A 42 -2.23 23.79 8.26
N PHE A 43 -1.77 24.46 7.19
CA PHE A 43 -1.22 23.79 6.02
C PHE A 43 0.04 22.99 6.37
N ARG A 44 0.96 23.58 7.15
CA ARG A 44 2.21 22.91 7.56
C ARG A 44 1.97 21.70 8.46
N ALA A 45 0.94 21.74 9.30
CA ALA A 45 0.58 20.64 10.19
C ALA A 45 0.28 19.33 9.42
N LEU A 46 -0.29 19.42 8.21
CA LEU A 46 -0.58 18.26 7.35
C LEU A 46 0.66 17.41 7.01
N PHE A 47 1.85 18.02 7.04
CA PHE A 47 3.11 17.38 6.68
C PHE A 47 3.90 16.89 7.90
N THR A 48 3.37 17.06 9.10
CA THR A 48 4.01 16.56 10.32
C THR A 48 3.91 15.05 10.40
N ARG A 49 4.90 14.43 11.04
CA ARG A 49 4.93 12.98 11.25
C ARG A 49 3.73 12.54 12.10
N GLU A 50 3.39 13.34 13.10
CA GLU A 50 2.30 13.09 14.04
C GLU A 50 0.95 13.09 13.31
N ALA A 51 0.69 14.09 12.46
CA ALA A 51 -0.51 14.13 11.64
C ALA A 51 -0.59 12.96 10.65
N LEU A 52 0.54 12.59 10.01
CA LEU A 52 0.60 11.45 9.11
C LEU A 52 0.24 10.15 9.84
N LEU A 53 0.89 9.86 10.96
CA LEU A 53 0.68 8.61 11.71
C LEU A 53 -0.73 8.51 12.32
N ALA A 54 -1.34 9.63 12.67
CA ALA A 54 -2.70 9.69 13.21
C ALA A 54 -3.79 9.63 12.13
N SER A 55 -3.43 9.81 10.85
CA SER A 55 -4.41 9.96 9.77
C SER A 55 -5.02 8.64 9.29
N ASP A 56 -6.30 8.70 8.91
CA ASP A 56 -7.00 7.57 8.33
C ASP A 56 -6.48 7.23 6.92
N TRP A 57 -6.03 8.22 6.14
CA TRP A 57 -5.47 7.96 4.81
C TRP A 57 -4.18 7.14 4.90
N TYR A 58 -3.32 7.39 5.90
CA TYR A 58 -2.13 6.58 6.11
C TYR A 58 -2.49 5.17 6.58
N ARG A 59 -3.43 5.05 7.52
CA ARG A 59 -3.95 3.74 7.94
C ARG A 59 -4.49 2.94 6.75
N ALA A 60 -5.24 3.57 5.84
CA ALA A 60 -5.75 2.93 4.63
C ALA A 60 -4.62 2.39 3.73
N ARG A 61 -3.46 3.07 3.65
CA ARG A 61 -2.29 2.56 2.91
C ARG A 61 -1.67 1.33 3.55
N LEU A 62 -1.61 1.28 4.88
CA LEU A 62 -1.12 0.10 5.60
C LEU A 62 -2.07 -1.09 5.44
N GLU A 63 -3.38 -0.81 5.45
CA GLU A 63 -4.41 -1.82 5.17
C GLU A 63 -4.34 -2.34 3.74
N ALA A 64 -4.12 -1.46 2.76
CA ALA A 64 -3.90 -1.84 1.37
C ALA A 64 -2.68 -2.76 1.23
N GLN A 65 -1.57 -2.44 1.91
CA GLN A 65 -0.37 -3.28 1.92
C GLN A 65 -0.67 -4.67 2.49
N ARG A 66 -1.38 -4.74 3.64
CA ARG A 66 -1.81 -6.01 4.24
C ARG A 66 -2.64 -6.86 3.28
N ALA A 67 -3.60 -6.25 2.57
CA ALA A 67 -4.46 -6.95 1.63
C ALA A 67 -3.64 -7.52 0.44
N ILE A 68 -2.73 -6.71 -0.11
CA ILE A 68 -1.83 -7.11 -1.20
C ILE A 68 -0.94 -8.27 -0.76
N ASP A 69 -0.31 -8.16 0.40
CA ASP A 69 0.57 -9.20 0.94
C ASP A 69 -0.20 -10.50 1.20
N ALA A 70 -1.39 -10.40 1.79
CA ALA A 70 -2.25 -11.57 2.02
C ALA A 70 -2.61 -12.27 0.71
N ARG A 71 -3.00 -11.52 -0.33
CA ARG A 71 -3.32 -12.08 -1.65
C ARG A 71 -2.08 -12.73 -2.29
N LEU A 72 -0.96 -12.03 -2.33
CA LEU A 72 0.28 -12.51 -2.93
C LEU A 72 0.76 -13.81 -2.27
N LEU A 73 0.84 -13.84 -0.95
CA LEU A 73 1.31 -15.00 -0.19
C LEU A 73 0.34 -16.19 -0.34
N THR A 74 -0.97 -15.93 -0.39
CA THR A 74 -1.96 -16.99 -0.66
C THR A 74 -1.78 -17.59 -2.04
N ALA A 75 -1.64 -16.76 -3.08
CA ALA A 75 -1.40 -17.21 -4.45
C ALA A 75 -0.08 -17.99 -4.57
N GLN A 76 0.99 -17.54 -3.91
CA GLN A 76 2.25 -18.25 -3.85
C GLN A 76 2.12 -19.62 -3.15
N ALA A 77 1.38 -19.70 -2.03
CA ALA A 77 1.14 -20.97 -1.35
C ALA A 77 0.40 -21.96 -2.26
N THR A 78 -0.68 -21.52 -2.92
CA THR A 78 -1.42 -22.36 -3.88
C THR A 78 -0.54 -22.81 -5.03
N TYR A 79 0.31 -21.94 -5.57
CA TYR A 79 1.25 -22.32 -6.63
C TYR A 79 2.23 -23.42 -6.17
N LEU A 80 2.83 -23.27 -4.98
CA LEU A 80 3.77 -24.25 -4.44
C LEU A 80 3.08 -25.58 -4.10
N GLU A 81 1.84 -25.54 -3.61
CA GLU A 81 1.00 -26.73 -3.39
C GLU A 81 0.73 -27.48 -4.70
N ASN A 82 0.32 -26.76 -5.74
CA ASN A 82 0.08 -27.32 -7.07
C ASN A 82 1.36 -27.90 -7.70
N PHE A 83 2.51 -27.27 -7.46
CA PHE A 83 3.80 -27.78 -7.91
C PHE A 83 4.15 -29.10 -7.19
N LEU A 84 3.95 -29.16 -5.87
CA LEU A 84 4.20 -30.35 -5.06
C LEU A 84 3.27 -31.53 -5.38
N ALA A 85 2.07 -31.25 -5.89
CA ALA A 85 1.11 -32.28 -6.29
C ALA A 85 1.49 -33.01 -7.59
N ARG A 86 2.50 -32.54 -8.34
CA ARG A 86 2.92 -33.14 -9.60
C ARG A 86 3.95 -34.26 -9.35
N PRO A 87 3.62 -35.54 -9.58
CA PRO A 87 4.52 -36.67 -9.27
C PRO A 87 5.85 -36.59 -10.03
N ASN A 88 5.80 -36.08 -11.26
CA ASN A 88 6.93 -35.98 -12.19
C ASN A 88 8.03 -35.00 -11.73
N TYR A 89 7.78 -34.20 -10.69
CA TYR A 89 8.72 -33.21 -10.16
C TYR A 89 9.12 -33.50 -8.70
N ALA A 90 8.84 -34.70 -8.18
CA ALA A 90 9.06 -35.02 -6.76
C ALA A 90 10.55 -34.89 -6.34
N ASP A 91 11.47 -35.30 -7.21
CA ASP A 91 12.92 -35.20 -7.03
C ASP A 91 13.40 -33.74 -7.03
N VAL A 92 12.92 -32.94 -7.99
CA VAL A 92 13.21 -31.51 -8.10
C VAL A 92 12.63 -30.76 -6.89
N ALA A 93 11.42 -31.11 -6.47
CA ALA A 93 10.77 -30.50 -5.32
C ALA A 93 11.52 -30.75 -4.00
N ALA A 94 12.07 -31.95 -3.83
CA ALA A 94 12.92 -32.29 -2.69
C ALA A 94 14.24 -31.51 -2.74
N ARG A 95 14.93 -31.51 -3.90
CA ARG A 95 16.21 -30.80 -4.10
C ARG A 95 16.12 -29.29 -3.85
N LEU A 96 14.98 -28.68 -4.15
CA LEU A 96 14.75 -27.23 -3.99
C LEU A 96 14.10 -26.81 -2.67
N ASP A 97 13.86 -27.76 -1.75
CA ASP A 97 13.11 -27.54 -0.49
C ASP A 97 11.77 -26.82 -0.72
N ILE A 98 10.98 -27.30 -1.69
CA ILE A 98 9.69 -26.65 -2.00
C ILE A 98 8.71 -26.78 -0.82
N ARG A 99 8.79 -27.88 -0.05
CA ARG A 99 7.98 -28.06 1.16
C ARG A 99 8.33 -27.03 2.24
N GLY A 100 9.61 -26.77 2.50
CA GLY A 100 10.04 -25.74 3.44
C GLY A 100 9.65 -24.33 2.99
N ARG A 101 9.78 -24.03 1.69
CA ARG A 101 9.28 -22.77 1.10
C ARG A 101 7.78 -22.60 1.33
N LEU A 102 6.98 -23.64 1.05
CA LEU A 102 5.54 -23.61 1.27
C LEU A 102 5.20 -23.35 2.76
N ALA A 103 5.91 -24.01 3.69
CA ALA A 103 5.71 -23.79 5.12
C ALA A 103 5.98 -22.33 5.53
N ARG A 104 7.05 -21.71 5.01
CA ARG A 104 7.39 -20.30 5.25
C ARG A 104 6.33 -19.36 4.67
N VAL A 105 5.91 -19.58 3.42
CA VAL A 105 4.89 -18.75 2.76
C VAL A 105 3.54 -18.85 3.50
N ARG A 106 3.12 -20.06 3.90
CA ARG A 106 1.90 -20.26 4.70
C ARG A 106 1.99 -19.56 6.06
N ALA A 107 3.15 -19.59 6.71
CA ALA A 107 3.37 -18.87 7.96
C ALA A 107 3.24 -17.36 7.74
N ALA A 108 3.91 -16.81 6.72
CA ALA A 108 3.78 -15.41 6.36
C ALA A 108 2.33 -15.01 6.05
N ALA A 109 1.59 -15.82 5.28
CA ALA A 109 0.18 -15.58 4.97
C ALA A 109 -0.73 -15.58 6.20
N ARG A 110 -0.38 -16.34 7.26
CA ARG A 110 -1.08 -16.26 8.55
C ARG A 110 -0.76 -14.96 9.27
N THR A 111 0.50 -14.54 9.27
CA THR A 111 0.90 -13.30 9.96
C THR A 111 0.21 -12.07 9.40
N THR A 112 -0.16 -12.03 8.12
CA THR A 112 -0.91 -10.90 7.54
C THR A 112 -2.32 -10.77 8.10
N ARG A 113 -2.87 -11.83 8.71
CA ARG A 113 -4.21 -11.84 9.32
C ARG A 113 -4.18 -11.51 10.82
N GLU A 114 -2.99 -11.43 11.40
CA GLU A 114 -2.85 -11.13 12.82
C GLU A 114 -3.18 -9.66 13.09
N PRO A 115 -3.88 -9.33 14.20
CA PRO A 115 -4.20 -7.95 14.55
C PRO A 115 -2.97 -7.04 14.66
N GLY A 116 -1.83 -7.59 15.07
CA GLY A 116 -0.56 -6.86 15.22
C GLY A 116 0.21 -6.62 13.92
N TYR A 117 -0.29 -7.07 12.76
CA TYR A 117 0.43 -6.95 11.50
C TYR A 117 0.62 -5.48 11.08
N LEU A 118 -0.43 -4.66 11.23
CA LEU A 118 -0.38 -3.23 10.93
C LEU A 118 0.69 -2.51 11.75
N ALA A 119 0.89 -2.89 13.01
CA ALA A 119 1.93 -2.31 13.85
C ALA A 119 3.34 -2.57 13.31
N LYS A 120 3.56 -3.69 12.61
CA LYS A 120 4.83 -3.99 11.92
C LYS A 120 5.03 -3.12 10.67
N LEU A 121 3.93 -2.66 10.06
CA LEU A 121 3.96 -1.78 8.88
C LEU A 121 3.98 -0.29 9.23
N THR A 122 3.60 0.10 10.44
CA THR A 122 3.66 1.49 10.90
C THR A 122 5.08 2.03 10.78
N GLY A 123 5.23 3.16 10.09
CA GLY A 123 6.52 3.76 9.72
C GLY A 123 6.99 3.43 8.31
N THR A 124 6.37 2.47 7.62
CA THR A 124 6.58 2.24 6.18
C THR A 124 5.66 3.13 5.33
N LEU A 125 5.83 3.12 4.00
CA LEU A 125 4.99 3.89 3.07
C LEU A 125 3.58 3.30 2.87
N GLY A 126 3.38 2.02 3.22
CA GLY A 126 2.20 1.25 2.81
C GLY A 126 2.05 1.13 1.29
N ALA A 127 0.87 0.69 0.84
CA ALA A 127 0.53 0.57 -0.57
C ALA A 127 -0.58 1.54 -0.97
N GLU A 128 -0.77 1.70 -2.27
CA GLU A 128 -1.85 2.50 -2.82
C GLU A 128 -3.20 1.77 -2.71
N PRO A 129 -4.21 2.30 -1.96
CA PRO A 129 -5.51 1.64 -1.79
C PRO A 129 -6.23 1.29 -3.08
N ALA A 130 -6.09 2.11 -4.13
CA ALA A 130 -6.70 1.81 -5.43
C ALA A 130 -6.15 0.52 -6.06
N ILE A 131 -4.87 0.17 -5.81
CA ILE A 131 -4.26 -1.08 -6.29
C ILE A 131 -4.81 -2.27 -5.51
N ALA A 132 -4.95 -2.17 -4.18
CA ALA A 132 -5.55 -3.24 -3.40
C ALA A 132 -7.00 -3.52 -3.86
N ALA A 133 -7.79 -2.46 -4.09
CA ALA A 133 -9.17 -2.58 -4.56
C ALA A 133 -9.29 -3.19 -5.98
N SER A 134 -8.33 -2.95 -6.88
CA SER A 134 -8.35 -3.57 -8.22
C SER A 134 -8.01 -5.06 -8.18
N LEU A 135 -7.15 -5.46 -7.24
CA LEU A 135 -6.79 -6.86 -7.02
C LEU A 135 -7.94 -7.68 -6.43
N GLU A 136 -8.85 -7.10 -5.64
CA GLU A 136 -10.04 -7.82 -5.16
C GLU A 136 -11.03 -8.17 -6.27
N LYS A 137 -11.07 -7.36 -7.33
CA LYS A 137 -11.98 -7.54 -8.48
C LYS A 137 -11.45 -8.52 -9.54
N SER A 138 -10.20 -8.99 -9.40
CA SER A 138 -9.49 -9.86 -10.34
C SER A 138 -9.34 -11.28 -9.82
#